data_AF-A0A177KQ96-F1
#
_entry.id   AF-A0A177KQ96-F1
#
_cell.length_a   1.000
_cell.length_b   1.000
_cell.length_c   1.000
_cell.angle_alpha   90.00
_cell.angle_beta   90.00
_cell.angle_gamma   90.00
#
_symmetry.space_group_name_H-M   'P 1'
#
loop_
_entity.id
_entity.type
_entity.pdbx_description
1 polymer ?
#
loop_
_entity_poly.entity_id
_entity_poly.type
_entity_poly.pdbx_seq_one_letter_code
_entity_poly.pdbx_strand_id
1 'polypeptide(L)'
;MSKESDQYLINYCDELVVKIYVGLTESKNEPDIPAVIPLLLFQTILDKIRAIQLLYESGESRVGDSSYGIVRAVFECQWSLLYILKEDTEFRSLSYYYFSRLEEAKKNLGHLNYLLSLRESSLNKRQDNLGSIELDQKRYRKAEERGDSARLEQLSKKYEADGLSPVEVMDLKMKRVQAMISELTTTIEAMKRDKVLAEMQIQVIEREPQFAHLRHELSLVPKKKVRRPSWFSLKSHIGTIYALAEHLGLEDQYEGPYGTFSQETHGLNATKQIALKGDKAILRNKEESTKNIEAKEAFHAGIYILLSIVLKFLNYYGKQDEVKELRRTMSSMQ
;
A
#
# COMPACT_ATOMS: atom_id res chain seq x y z
N MET A 1 2.89 -29.51 12.29
CA MET A 1 1.54 -29.32 12.86
C MET A 1 0.52 -29.90 11.91
N SER A 2 -0.60 -30.41 12.42
CA SER A 2 -1.70 -30.90 11.59
C SER A 2 -2.50 -29.72 11.02
N LYS A 3 -3.17 -29.91 9.89
CA LYS A 3 -4.07 -28.88 9.31
C LYS A 3 -5.12 -28.40 10.31
N GLU A 4 -5.60 -29.30 11.17
CA GLU A 4 -6.57 -28.99 12.23
C GLU A 4 -5.97 -28.06 13.28
N SER A 5 -4.72 -28.31 13.71
CA SER A 5 -4.04 -27.46 14.68
C SER A 5 -3.72 -26.06 14.13
N ASP A 6 -3.37 -25.95 12.84
CA ASP A 6 -3.14 -24.64 12.18
C ASP A 6 -4.43 -23.83 12.14
N GLN A 7 -5.55 -24.46 11.75
CA GLN A 7 -6.85 -23.81 11.69
C GLN A 7 -7.36 -23.37 13.06
N TYR A 8 -7.18 -24.23 14.07
CA TYR A 8 -7.52 -23.89 15.45
C TYR A 8 -6.77 -22.65 15.91
N LEU A 9 -5.45 -22.58 15.69
CA LEU A 9 -4.64 -21.45 16.11
C LEU A 9 -5.11 -20.13 15.47
N ILE A 10 -5.39 -20.14 14.16
CA ILE A 10 -5.89 -18.95 13.45
C ILE A 10 -7.23 -18.49 14.06
N ASN A 11 -8.19 -19.41 14.20
CA ASN A 11 -9.52 -19.08 14.73
C ASN A 11 -9.45 -18.58 16.17
N TYR A 12 -8.62 -19.21 16.99
CA TYR A 12 -8.38 -18.80 18.37
C TYR A 12 -7.81 -17.38 18.45
N CYS A 13 -6.82 -17.06 17.60
CA CYS A 13 -6.21 -15.74 17.59
C CYS A 13 -7.18 -14.64 17.10
N ASP A 14 -8.09 -14.98 16.18
CA ASP A 14 -9.17 -14.11 15.73
C ASP A 14 -10.12 -13.72 16.86
N GLU A 15 -10.63 -14.71 17.58
CA GLU A 15 -11.48 -14.49 18.76
C GLU A 15 -10.74 -13.70 19.83
N LEU A 16 -9.45 -13.97 20.01
CA LEU A 16 -8.60 -13.29 20.96
C LEU A 16 -8.48 -11.78 20.66
N VAL A 17 -8.32 -11.39 19.39
CA VAL A 17 -8.27 -9.98 18.98
C VAL A 17 -9.53 -9.24 19.43
N VAL A 18 -10.70 -9.84 19.18
CA VAL A 18 -11.99 -9.27 19.59
C VAL A 18 -12.09 -9.15 21.11
N LYS A 19 -11.76 -10.22 21.85
CA LYS A 19 -11.78 -10.23 23.32
C LYS A 19 -10.87 -9.16 23.92
N ILE A 20 -9.66 -8.99 23.38
CA ILE A 20 -8.71 -7.97 23.85
C ILE A 20 -9.26 -6.58 23.54
N TYR A 21 -9.75 -6.34 22.32
CA TYR A 21 -10.30 -5.03 21.95
C TYR A 21 -11.45 -4.62 22.87
N VAL A 22 -12.41 -5.52 23.12
CA VAL A 22 -13.53 -5.27 24.03
C VAL A 22 -13.01 -4.92 25.42
N GLY A 23 -12.06 -5.69 25.96
CA GLY A 23 -11.46 -5.39 27.27
C GLY A 23 -10.72 -4.04 27.34
N LEU A 24 -10.12 -3.58 26.23
CA LEU A 24 -9.52 -2.25 26.17
C LEU A 24 -10.59 -1.15 26.22
N THR A 25 -11.74 -1.35 25.56
CA THR A 25 -12.87 -0.41 25.53
C THR A 25 -13.74 -0.40 26.78
N GLU A 26 -13.73 -1.46 27.59
CA GLU A 26 -14.50 -1.49 28.84
C GLU A 26 -13.98 -0.46 29.86
N SER A 27 -12.69 -0.14 29.78
CA SER A 27 -12.04 0.84 30.66
C SER A 27 -12.21 2.30 30.19
N LYS A 28 -12.48 2.53 28.90
CA LYS A 28 -12.57 3.83 28.23
C LYS A 28 -13.45 3.71 26.98
N ASN A 29 -14.33 4.68 26.71
CA ASN A 29 -15.14 4.69 25.48
C ASN A 29 -14.32 4.39 24.21
N GLU A 30 -13.09 4.88 24.14
CA GLU A 30 -12.12 4.55 23.10
C GLU A 30 -10.73 4.26 23.73
N PRO A 31 -10.00 3.25 23.23
CA PRO A 31 -8.70 2.89 23.76
C PRO A 31 -7.59 3.83 23.25
N ASP A 32 -6.58 4.10 24.09
CA ASP A 32 -5.45 4.96 23.69
C ASP A 32 -4.59 4.29 22.61
N ILE A 33 -3.96 5.10 21.75
CA ILE A 33 -3.05 4.62 20.68
C ILE A 33 -2.02 3.61 21.21
N PRO A 34 -1.27 3.87 22.31
CA PRO A 34 -0.32 2.92 22.87
C PRO A 34 -0.84 1.50 23.11
N ALA A 35 -2.09 1.38 23.56
CA ALA A 35 -2.72 0.12 23.90
C ALA A 35 -3.22 -0.65 22.67
N VAL A 36 -3.56 0.07 21.59
CA VAL A 36 -4.18 -0.49 20.38
C VAL A 36 -3.14 -0.91 19.35
N ILE A 37 -2.00 -0.22 19.25
CA ILE A 37 -1.02 -0.50 18.20
C ILE A 37 -0.48 -1.95 18.22
N PRO A 38 -0.15 -2.55 19.39
CA PRO A 38 0.25 -3.96 19.42
C PRO A 38 -0.86 -4.89 18.91
N LEU A 39 -2.12 -4.62 19.28
CA LEU A 39 -3.30 -5.35 18.80
C LEU A 39 -3.47 -5.24 17.27
N LEU A 40 -3.32 -4.04 16.71
CA LEU A 40 -3.41 -3.81 15.27
C LEU A 40 -2.30 -4.52 14.49
N LEU A 41 -1.07 -4.52 15.01
CA LEU A 41 0.04 -5.24 14.39
C LEU A 41 -0.21 -6.76 14.41
N PHE A 42 -0.71 -7.29 15.52
CA PHE A 42 -1.07 -8.70 15.63
C PHE A 42 -2.23 -9.08 14.69
N GLN A 43 -3.28 -8.25 14.61
CA GLN A 43 -4.37 -8.42 13.66
C GLN A 43 -3.87 -8.37 12.21
N THR A 44 -2.96 -7.44 11.89
CA THR A 44 -2.36 -7.33 10.55
C THR A 44 -1.58 -8.60 10.17
N ILE A 45 -0.92 -9.26 11.14
CA ILE A 45 -0.28 -10.55 10.93
C ILE A 45 -1.32 -11.62 10.59
N LEU A 46 -2.42 -11.69 11.35
CA LEU A 46 -3.51 -12.65 11.10
C LEU A 46 -4.16 -12.46 9.73
N ASP A 47 -4.50 -11.22 9.36
CA ASP A 47 -5.13 -10.89 8.08
C ASP A 47 -4.25 -11.34 6.90
N LYS A 48 -2.93 -11.15 7.02
CA LYS A 48 -1.96 -11.59 6.02
C LYS A 48 -1.82 -13.11 5.97
N ILE A 49 -1.80 -13.78 7.11
CA ILE A 49 -1.80 -15.26 7.17
C ILE A 49 -3.07 -15.83 6.52
N ARG A 50 -4.23 -15.22 6.76
CA ARG A 50 -5.50 -15.60 6.12
C ARG A 50 -5.48 -15.38 4.62
N ALA A 51 -4.94 -14.24 4.16
CA ALA A 51 -4.76 -14.02 2.73
C ALA A 51 -3.92 -15.14 2.12
N ILE A 52 -2.78 -15.50 2.73
CA ILE A 52 -1.94 -16.62 2.27
C ILE A 52 -2.69 -17.96 2.33
N GLN A 53 -3.49 -18.20 3.37
CA GLN A 53 -4.31 -19.40 3.49
C GLN A 53 -5.28 -19.54 2.31
N LEU A 54 -6.01 -18.47 1.97
CA LEU A 54 -6.92 -18.46 0.82
C LEU A 54 -6.19 -18.76 -0.49
N LEU A 55 -4.99 -18.20 -0.67
CA LEU A 55 -4.14 -18.50 -1.83
C LEU A 55 -3.70 -19.97 -1.85
N TYR A 56 -3.31 -20.51 -0.70
CA TYR A 56 -2.89 -21.90 -0.55
C TYR A 56 -4.05 -22.87 -0.83
N GLU A 57 -5.24 -22.60 -0.27
CA GLU A 57 -6.42 -23.44 -0.41
C GLU A 57 -7.05 -23.38 -1.81
N SER A 58 -6.89 -22.27 -2.53
CA SER A 58 -7.34 -22.16 -3.92
C SER A 58 -6.70 -23.22 -4.83
N GLY A 59 -5.50 -23.69 -4.49
CA GLY A 59 -4.73 -24.63 -5.31
C GLY A 59 -4.24 -24.05 -6.64
N GLU A 60 -4.54 -22.79 -6.93
CA GLU A 60 -4.19 -22.12 -8.18
C GLU A 60 -2.69 -21.84 -8.24
N SER A 61 -2.05 -22.23 -9.36
CA SER A 61 -0.62 -22.02 -9.59
C SER A 61 -0.28 -20.59 -10.01
N ARG A 62 -1.29 -19.76 -10.28
CA ARG A 62 -1.14 -18.37 -10.74
C ARG A 62 -2.01 -17.43 -9.92
N VAL A 63 -1.54 -17.12 -8.72
CA VAL A 63 -2.12 -16.08 -7.87
C VAL A 63 -1.26 -14.83 -8.03
N GLY A 64 -1.87 -13.70 -8.43
CA GLY A 64 -1.14 -12.55 -8.98
C GLY A 64 -0.11 -11.91 -8.05
N ASP A 65 -0.32 -11.95 -6.74
CA ASP A 65 0.67 -11.55 -5.75
C ASP A 65 1.47 -12.76 -5.28
N SER A 66 2.78 -12.57 -5.18
CA SER A 66 3.69 -13.53 -4.55
C SER A 66 3.30 -13.69 -3.08
N SER A 67 2.85 -14.88 -2.67
CA SER A 67 2.61 -15.22 -1.25
C SER A 67 3.87 -14.95 -0.40
N TYR A 68 5.06 -15.00 -1.01
CA TYR A 68 6.30 -14.58 -0.36
C TYR A 68 6.36 -13.08 -0.06
N GLY A 69 5.83 -12.22 -0.94
CA GLY A 69 5.67 -10.80 -0.64
C GLY A 69 4.75 -10.57 0.56
N ILE A 70 3.67 -11.35 0.68
CA ILE A 70 2.74 -11.26 1.81
C ILE A 70 3.40 -11.73 3.10
N VAL A 71 4.06 -12.89 3.11
CA VAL A 71 4.71 -13.42 4.32
C VAL A 71 5.90 -12.57 4.75
N ARG A 72 6.64 -11.94 3.82
CA ARG A 72 7.68 -10.96 4.16
C ARG A 72 7.12 -9.85 5.04
N ALA A 73 5.96 -9.30 4.68
CA ALA A 73 5.30 -8.29 5.50
C ALA A 73 4.85 -8.86 6.88
N VAL A 74 4.56 -10.16 6.98
CA VAL A 74 4.30 -10.83 8.27
C VAL A 74 5.55 -10.80 9.17
N PHE A 75 6.74 -11.08 8.66
CA PHE A 75 8.00 -10.94 9.42
C PHE A 75 8.23 -9.50 9.88
N GLU A 76 8.04 -8.52 8.99
CA GLU A 76 8.21 -7.10 9.33
C GLU A 76 7.23 -6.66 10.44
N CYS A 77 5.97 -7.12 10.38
CA CYS A 77 4.99 -6.89 11.44
C CYS A 77 5.37 -7.60 12.75
N GLN A 78 5.89 -8.83 12.69
CA GLN A 78 6.39 -9.55 13.87
C GLN A 78 7.52 -8.76 14.54
N TRP A 79 8.53 -8.32 13.79
CA TRP A 79 9.65 -7.57 14.35
C TRP A 79 9.18 -6.24 14.94
N SER A 80 8.27 -5.55 14.26
CA SER A 80 7.65 -4.32 14.77
C SER A 80 6.92 -4.57 16.09
N LEU A 81 6.10 -5.63 16.17
CA LEU A 81 5.38 -6.01 17.38
C LEU A 81 6.36 -6.34 18.51
N LEU A 82 7.31 -7.24 18.28
CA LEU A 82 8.29 -7.64 19.29
C LEU A 82 9.11 -6.45 19.80
N TYR A 83 9.49 -5.54 18.91
CA TYR A 83 10.20 -4.32 19.31
C TYR A 83 9.33 -3.42 20.17
N ILE A 84 8.05 -3.20 19.82
CA ILE A 84 7.12 -2.43 20.65
C ILE A 84 6.90 -3.08 22.02
N LEU A 85 6.80 -4.41 22.07
CA LEU A 85 6.57 -5.15 23.32
C LEU A 85 7.81 -5.27 24.22
N LYS A 86 9.03 -5.09 23.68
CA LYS A 86 10.27 -5.31 24.44
C LYS A 86 10.46 -4.27 25.54
N GLU A 87 10.35 -2.98 25.21
CA GLU A 87 10.59 -1.85 26.14
C GLU A 87 9.86 -0.60 25.64
N ASP A 88 9.53 0.33 26.56
CA ASP A 88 8.97 1.65 26.25
C ASP A 88 7.82 1.60 25.23
N THR A 89 6.87 0.69 25.49
CA THR A 89 5.76 0.39 24.59
C THR A 89 4.96 1.63 24.24
N GLU A 90 4.77 2.55 25.20
CA GLU A 90 4.06 3.80 24.98
C GLU A 90 4.73 4.64 23.88
N PHE A 91 6.03 4.93 24.03
CA PHE A 91 6.75 5.71 23.03
C PHE A 91 6.87 4.99 21.70
N ARG A 92 7.13 3.68 21.69
CA ARG A 92 7.31 2.90 20.46
C ARG A 92 6.01 2.78 19.68
N SER A 93 4.88 2.57 20.36
CA SER A 93 3.55 2.56 19.73
C SER A 93 3.18 3.93 19.15
N LEU A 94 3.40 5.02 19.89
CA LEU A 94 3.20 6.38 19.38
C LEU A 94 4.11 6.69 18.19
N SER A 95 5.35 6.19 18.22
CA SER A 95 6.31 6.33 17.12
C SER A 95 5.87 5.59 15.88
N TYR A 96 5.48 4.33 16.01
CA TYR A 96 4.92 3.56 14.91
C TYR A 96 3.71 4.27 14.29
N TYR A 97 2.75 4.70 15.12
CA TYR A 97 1.55 5.39 14.66
C TYR A 97 1.87 6.70 13.93
N TYR A 98 2.69 7.57 14.55
CA TYR A 98 3.06 8.87 13.98
C TYR A 98 3.70 8.73 12.60
N PHE A 99 4.70 7.85 12.46
CA PHE A 99 5.38 7.64 11.18
C PHE A 99 4.45 7.04 10.14
N SER A 100 3.64 6.04 10.51
CA SER A 100 2.67 5.41 9.61
C SER A 100 1.67 6.44 9.06
N ARG A 101 1.02 7.21 9.94
CA ARG A 101 0.04 8.24 9.55
C ARG A 101 0.66 9.35 8.71
N LEU A 102 1.85 9.82 9.09
CA LEU A 102 2.54 10.89 8.39
C LEU A 102 3.02 10.44 7.00
N GLU A 103 3.53 9.22 6.88
CA GLU A 103 3.96 8.66 5.60
C GLU A 103 2.77 8.46 4.66
N GLU A 104 1.65 7.92 5.16
CA GLU A 104 0.42 7.76 4.36
C GLU A 104 -0.09 9.11 3.84
N ALA A 105 -0.19 10.12 4.72
CA ALA A 105 -0.65 11.44 4.33
C ALA A 105 0.30 12.10 3.30
N LYS A 106 1.62 11.94 3.47
CA LYS A 106 2.63 12.45 2.52
C LYS A 106 2.57 11.72 1.17
N LYS A 107 2.34 10.40 1.15
CA LYS A 107 2.15 9.63 -0.08
C LYS A 107 0.88 10.05 -0.82
N ASN A 108 -0.23 10.21 -0.10
CA ASN A 108 -1.49 10.69 -0.68
C ASN A 108 -1.32 12.08 -1.31
N LEU A 109 -0.69 13.03 -0.59
CA LEU A 109 -0.38 14.35 -1.13
C LEU A 109 0.52 14.27 -2.38
N GLY A 110 1.54 13.41 -2.36
CA GLY A 110 2.39 13.17 -3.53
C GLY A 110 1.61 12.66 -4.74
N HIS A 111 0.69 11.72 -4.53
CA HIS A 111 -0.18 11.18 -5.57
C HIS A 111 -1.12 12.24 -6.14
N LEU A 112 -1.77 13.04 -5.28
CA LEU A 112 -2.65 14.13 -5.69
C LEU A 112 -1.89 15.19 -6.52
N ASN A 113 -0.68 15.58 -6.10
CA ASN A 113 0.15 16.51 -6.86
C ASN A 113 0.50 15.95 -8.25
N TYR A 114 0.82 14.67 -8.35
CA TYR A 114 1.07 14.02 -9.63
C TYR A 114 -0.19 14.04 -10.52
N LEU A 115 -1.33 13.61 -10.00
CA LEU A 115 -2.59 13.60 -10.76
C LEU A 115 -3.00 15.00 -11.21
N LEU A 116 -2.90 16.00 -10.34
CA LEU A 116 -3.17 17.40 -10.68
C LEU A 116 -2.31 17.85 -11.86
N SER A 117 -1.00 17.59 -11.81
CA SER A 117 -0.09 17.98 -12.90
C SER A 117 -0.47 17.36 -14.26
N LEU A 118 -0.89 16.10 -14.27
CA LEU A 118 -1.36 15.41 -15.48
C LEU A 118 -2.66 16.01 -16.02
N ARG A 119 -3.60 16.33 -15.12
CA ARG A 119 -4.91 16.89 -15.46
C ARG A 119 -4.79 18.33 -15.94
N GLU A 120 -3.98 19.16 -15.30
CA GLU A 120 -3.68 20.53 -15.72
C GLU A 120 -3.01 20.54 -17.10
N SER A 121 -2.05 19.64 -17.35
CA SER A 121 -1.47 19.50 -18.69
C SER A 121 -2.52 19.10 -19.74
N SER A 122 -3.43 18.19 -19.39
CA SER A 122 -4.52 17.77 -20.27
C SER A 122 -5.52 18.90 -20.54
N LEU A 123 -5.79 19.74 -19.53
CA LEU A 123 -6.64 20.92 -19.67
C LEU A 123 -6.03 21.93 -20.63
N ASN A 124 -4.74 22.27 -20.44
CA ASN A 124 -4.02 23.21 -21.30
C ASN A 124 -4.05 22.75 -22.77
N LYS A 125 -3.75 21.48 -23.04
CA LYS A 125 -3.81 20.92 -24.41
C LYS A 125 -5.20 21.05 -25.06
N ARG A 126 -6.27 20.95 -24.27
CA ARG A 126 -7.64 21.08 -24.77
C ARG A 126 -8.02 22.53 -24.99
N GLN A 127 -7.57 23.44 -24.13
CA GLN A 127 -7.72 24.88 -24.33
C GLN A 127 -6.99 25.34 -25.60
N ASP A 128 -5.77 24.85 -25.83
CA ASP A 128 -5.02 25.11 -27.07
C ASP A 128 -5.76 24.59 -28.31
N ASN A 129 -6.32 23.38 -28.23
CA ASN A 129 -7.13 22.81 -29.31
C ASN A 129 -8.39 23.66 -29.59
N LEU A 130 -9.09 24.09 -28.54
CA LEU A 130 -10.25 24.97 -28.67
C LEU A 130 -9.86 26.28 -29.39
N GLY A 131 -8.79 26.94 -28.93
CA GLY A 131 -8.28 28.16 -29.55
C GLY A 131 -7.83 27.96 -31.00
N SER A 132 -7.27 26.79 -31.35
CA SER A 132 -6.96 26.45 -32.74
C SER A 132 -8.21 26.34 -33.61
N ILE A 133 -9.30 25.74 -33.10
CA ILE A 133 -10.54 25.60 -33.85
C ILE A 133 -11.21 26.98 -34.04
N GLU A 134 -11.23 27.80 -33.00
CA GLU A 134 -11.75 29.18 -33.05
C GLU A 134 -11.00 30.03 -34.08
N LEU A 135 -9.67 29.91 -34.13
CA LEU A 135 -8.85 30.61 -35.11
C LEU A 135 -9.15 30.15 -36.54
N ASP A 136 -9.30 28.85 -36.75
CA ASP A 136 -9.62 28.30 -38.07
C ASP A 136 -11.03 28.70 -38.52
N GLN A 137 -12.00 28.73 -37.62
CA GLN A 137 -13.35 29.23 -37.91
C GLN A 137 -13.33 30.71 -38.31
N LYS A 138 -12.59 31.55 -37.59
CA LYS A 138 -12.41 32.98 -37.93
C LYS A 138 -11.74 33.15 -39.29
N ARG A 139 -10.75 32.32 -39.62
CA ARG A 139 -10.07 32.33 -40.93
C ARG A 139 -11.00 31.90 -42.05
N TYR A 140 -11.84 30.89 -41.82
CA TYR A 140 -12.83 30.42 -42.78
C TYR A 140 -13.81 31.54 -43.14
N ARG A 141 -14.45 32.17 -42.14
CA ARG A 141 -15.42 33.26 -42.36
C ARG A 141 -14.79 34.44 -43.12
N LYS A 142 -13.55 34.81 -42.78
CA LYS A 142 -12.82 35.88 -43.47
C LYS A 142 -12.45 35.53 -44.92
N ALA A 143 -12.20 34.25 -45.21
CA ALA A 143 -11.96 33.77 -46.58
C ALA A 143 -13.25 33.80 -47.41
N GLU A 144 -14.37 33.42 -46.79
CA GLU A 144 -15.71 33.50 -47.37
C GLU A 144 -16.08 34.95 -47.75
N GLU A 145 -15.89 35.91 -46.85
CA GLU A 145 -16.09 37.35 -47.10
C GLU A 145 -15.27 37.89 -48.27
N ARG A 146 -14.10 37.29 -48.54
CA ARG A 146 -13.15 37.73 -49.58
C ARG A 146 -13.24 36.94 -50.88
N GLY A 147 -14.04 35.87 -50.92
CA GLY A 147 -14.06 34.94 -52.04
C GLY A 147 -12.75 34.17 -52.26
N ASP A 148 -11.96 33.93 -51.21
CA ASP A 148 -10.69 33.19 -51.28
C ASP A 148 -10.94 31.68 -51.34
N SER A 149 -11.22 31.19 -52.55
CA SER A 149 -11.59 29.79 -52.82
C SER A 149 -10.51 28.79 -52.40
N ALA A 150 -9.23 29.13 -52.58
CA ALA A 150 -8.12 28.26 -52.20
C ALA A 150 -8.06 28.05 -50.68
N ARG A 151 -8.28 29.12 -49.89
CA ARG A 151 -8.28 29.02 -48.42
C ARG A 151 -9.51 28.30 -47.89
N LEU A 152 -10.66 28.49 -48.53
CA LEU A 152 -11.90 27.77 -48.20
C LEU A 152 -11.71 26.26 -48.42
N GLU A 153 -11.21 25.84 -49.59
CA GLU A 153 -10.97 24.42 -49.87
C GLU A 153 -10.03 23.77 -48.86
N GLN A 154 -8.93 24.46 -48.51
CA GLN A 154 -7.96 23.96 -47.52
C GLN A 154 -8.60 23.71 -46.15
N LEU A 155 -9.39 24.68 -45.65
CA LEU A 155 -10.03 24.56 -44.35
C LEU A 155 -11.19 23.56 -44.37
N SER A 156 -11.96 23.50 -45.47
CA SER A 156 -13.04 22.53 -45.66
C SER A 156 -12.53 21.09 -45.54
N LYS A 157 -11.41 20.75 -46.18
CA LYS A 157 -10.80 19.40 -46.09
C LYS A 157 -10.44 19.00 -44.65
N LYS A 158 -10.05 19.94 -43.79
CA LYS A 158 -9.72 19.68 -42.38
C LYS A 158 -10.97 19.39 -41.52
N TYR A 159 -12.12 19.91 -41.93
CA TYR A 159 -13.38 19.85 -41.20
C TYR A 159 -14.50 19.21 -42.04
N GLU A 160 -14.14 18.28 -42.91
CA GLU A 160 -15.07 17.56 -43.77
C GLU A 160 -15.91 16.57 -42.94
N ALA A 161 -17.23 16.60 -43.13
CA ALA A 161 -18.16 15.61 -42.60
C ALA A 161 -19.42 15.57 -43.47
N ASP A 162 -19.99 14.38 -43.65
CA ASP A 162 -21.16 14.18 -44.49
C ASP A 162 -22.36 14.99 -44.00
N GLY A 163 -22.93 15.78 -44.91
CA GLY A 163 -24.16 16.53 -44.66
C GLY A 163 -24.02 17.77 -43.77
N LEU A 164 -22.79 18.21 -43.45
CA LEU A 164 -22.53 19.40 -42.64
C LEU A 164 -21.56 20.37 -43.34
N SER A 165 -21.79 21.66 -43.17
CA SER A 165 -20.81 22.68 -43.55
C SER A 165 -19.58 22.62 -42.64
N PRO A 166 -18.40 23.05 -43.11
CA PRO A 166 -17.19 23.11 -42.28
C PRO A 166 -17.36 23.91 -40.98
N VAL A 167 -18.17 24.98 -41.02
CA VAL A 167 -18.47 25.82 -39.84
C VAL A 167 -19.29 25.03 -38.80
N GLU A 168 -20.29 24.27 -39.23
CA GLU A 168 -21.08 23.42 -38.33
C GLU A 168 -20.23 22.32 -37.70
N VAL A 169 -19.31 21.71 -38.46
CA VAL A 169 -18.36 20.73 -37.94
C VAL A 169 -17.43 21.36 -36.90
N MET A 170 -16.93 22.57 -37.15
CA MET A 170 -16.12 23.32 -36.16
C MET A 170 -16.93 23.59 -34.89
N ASP A 171 -18.17 24.07 -35.00
CA ASP A 171 -19.04 24.36 -33.85
C ASP A 171 -19.31 23.11 -33.00
N LEU A 172 -19.59 21.96 -33.63
CA LEU A 172 -19.75 20.69 -32.93
C LEU A 172 -18.47 20.26 -32.22
N LYS A 173 -17.31 20.38 -32.87
CA LYS A 173 -16.01 20.08 -32.24
C LYS A 173 -15.73 21.03 -31.07
N MET A 174 -15.99 22.33 -31.21
CA MET A 174 -15.82 23.31 -30.14
C MET A 174 -16.71 22.99 -28.94
N LYS A 175 -18.00 22.71 -29.16
CA LYS A 175 -18.94 22.29 -28.09
C LYS A 175 -18.42 21.06 -27.35
N ARG A 176 -17.92 20.04 -28.07
CA ARG A 176 -17.35 18.83 -27.47
C ARG A 176 -16.11 19.14 -26.64
N VAL A 177 -15.19 19.96 -27.16
CA VAL A 177 -13.96 20.33 -26.45
C VAL A 177 -14.29 21.19 -25.21
N GLN A 178 -15.23 22.13 -25.30
CA GLN A 178 -15.70 22.94 -24.18
C GLN A 178 -16.33 22.08 -23.08
N ALA A 179 -17.15 21.08 -23.43
CA ALA A 179 -17.70 20.14 -22.46
C ALA A 179 -16.59 19.38 -21.71
N MET A 180 -15.58 18.87 -22.43
CA MET A 180 -14.42 18.19 -21.84
C MET A 180 -13.57 19.12 -20.96
N ILE A 181 -13.41 20.40 -21.34
CA ILE A 181 -12.74 21.42 -20.53
C ILE A 181 -13.51 21.65 -19.23
N SER A 182 -14.83 21.78 -19.29
CA SER A 182 -15.68 22.01 -18.11
C SER A 182 -15.61 20.84 -17.12
N GLU A 183 -15.68 19.60 -17.63
CA GLU A 183 -15.55 18.38 -16.82
C GLU A 183 -14.17 18.28 -16.15
N LEU A 184 -13.09 18.52 -16.91
CA LEU A 184 -11.74 18.50 -16.36
C LEU A 184 -11.52 19.60 -15.32
N THR A 185 -12.03 20.80 -15.57
CA THR A 185 -11.93 21.92 -14.63
C THR A 185 -12.61 21.57 -13.31
N THR A 186 -13.82 21.01 -13.37
CA THR A 186 -14.55 20.57 -12.17
C THR A 186 -13.77 19.51 -11.38
N THR A 187 -13.17 18.55 -12.09
CA THR A 187 -12.34 17.49 -11.50
C THR A 187 -11.08 18.05 -10.85
N ILE A 188 -10.39 18.98 -11.51
CA ILE A 188 -9.19 19.65 -10.98
C ILE A 188 -9.53 20.42 -9.71
N GLU A 189 -10.64 21.16 -9.68
CA GLU A 189 -11.06 21.90 -8.48
C GLU A 189 -11.44 20.97 -7.32
N ALA A 190 -12.03 19.80 -7.59
CA ALA A 190 -12.23 18.78 -6.57
C ALA A 190 -10.90 18.26 -6.00
N MET A 191 -9.96 17.89 -6.87
CA MET A 191 -8.63 17.42 -6.46
C MET A 191 -7.83 18.47 -5.69
N LYS A 192 -7.98 19.76 -6.02
CA LYS A 192 -7.36 20.85 -5.24
C LYS A 192 -7.92 20.93 -3.83
N ARG A 193 -9.22 20.71 -3.62
CA ARG A 193 -9.81 20.62 -2.29
C ARG A 193 -9.25 19.44 -1.51
N ASP A 194 -9.19 18.26 -2.14
CA ASP A 194 -8.64 17.05 -1.51
C ASP A 194 -7.16 17.24 -1.13
N LYS A 195 -6.39 17.94 -1.97
CA LYS A 195 -5.01 18.32 -1.68
C LYS A 195 -4.92 19.18 -0.41
N VAL A 196 -5.76 20.21 -0.27
CA VAL A 196 -5.78 21.05 0.93
C VAL A 196 -6.10 20.22 2.17
N LEU A 197 -7.06 19.30 2.08
CA LEU A 197 -7.39 18.39 3.19
C LEU A 197 -6.20 17.50 3.57
N ALA A 198 -5.48 16.95 2.59
CA ALA A 198 -4.27 16.15 2.85
C ALA A 198 -3.15 16.98 3.51
N GLU A 199 -2.96 18.24 3.07
CA GLU A 199 -2.00 19.17 3.69
C GLU A 199 -2.39 19.50 5.15
N MET A 200 -3.69 19.71 5.42
CA MET A 200 -4.20 19.92 6.77
C MET A 200 -3.97 18.68 7.66
N GLN A 201 -4.20 17.47 7.17
CA GLN A 201 -3.94 16.24 7.91
C GLN A 201 -2.47 16.12 8.34
N ILE A 202 -1.53 16.46 7.44
CA ILE A 202 -0.09 16.49 7.77
C ILE A 202 0.17 17.49 8.90
N GLN A 203 -0.39 18.69 8.82
CA GLN A 203 -0.21 19.72 9.85
C GLN A 203 -0.78 19.31 11.21
N VAL A 204 -1.94 18.62 11.22
CA VAL A 204 -2.55 18.10 12.45
C VAL A 204 -1.59 17.12 13.12
N ILE A 205 -1.11 16.11 12.39
CA ILE A 205 -0.17 15.11 12.90
C ILE A 205 1.13 15.78 13.40
N GLU A 206 1.67 16.73 12.65
CA GLU A 206 2.93 17.41 13.00
C GLU A 206 2.80 18.33 14.21
N ARG A 207 1.59 18.79 14.57
CA ARG A 207 1.35 19.69 15.70
C ARG A 207 0.73 19.03 16.92
N GLU A 208 0.28 17.78 16.80
CA GLU A 208 -0.47 17.12 17.87
C GLU A 208 0.37 17.03 19.16
N PRO A 209 -0.16 17.45 20.32
CA PRO A 209 0.62 17.51 21.57
C PRO A 209 1.18 16.15 22.01
N GLN A 210 0.43 15.07 21.80
CA GLN A 210 0.84 13.72 22.18
C GLN A 210 2.13 13.24 21.50
N PHE A 211 2.50 13.82 20.34
CA PHE A 211 3.76 13.50 19.65
C PHE A 211 4.90 14.48 19.94
N ALA A 212 4.76 15.38 20.93
CA ALA A 212 5.79 16.37 21.23
C ALA A 212 7.14 15.73 21.60
N HIS A 213 7.11 14.71 22.45
CA HIS A 213 8.31 13.98 22.86
C HIS A 213 8.98 13.26 21.68
N LEU A 214 8.18 12.63 20.80
CA LEU A 214 8.67 12.02 19.57
C LEU A 214 9.37 13.04 18.66
N ARG A 215 8.75 14.21 18.45
CA ARG A 215 9.32 15.26 17.60
C ARG A 215 10.63 15.80 18.17
N HIS A 216 10.73 15.87 19.50
CA HIS A 216 11.99 16.20 20.15
C HIS A 216 13.07 15.17 19.83
N GLU A 217 12.80 13.88 20.06
CA GLU A 217 13.72 12.78 19.71
C GLU A 217 14.13 12.81 18.23
N LEU A 218 13.16 13.03 17.33
CA LEU A 218 13.42 13.17 15.90
C LEU A 218 14.35 14.34 15.56
N SER A 219 14.27 15.44 16.33
CA SER A 219 15.15 16.61 16.15
C SER A 219 16.60 16.35 16.56
N LEU A 220 16.83 15.36 17.43
CA LEU A 220 18.16 14.94 17.87
C LEU A 220 18.86 14.04 16.84
N VAL A 221 18.11 13.46 15.89
CA VAL A 221 18.69 12.58 14.86
C VAL A 221 19.56 13.40 13.89
N PRO A 222 20.86 13.08 13.72
CA PRO A 222 21.74 13.83 12.84
C PRO A 222 21.31 13.76 11.37
N LYS A 223 20.78 14.86 10.83
CA LYS A 223 20.32 14.97 9.42
C LYS A 223 21.38 14.60 8.37
N LYS A 224 22.67 14.73 8.72
CA LYS A 224 23.80 14.36 7.84
C LYS A 224 24.03 12.85 7.74
N LYS A 225 23.60 12.06 8.72
CA LYS A 225 23.82 10.60 8.77
C LYS A 225 22.60 9.79 8.34
N VAL A 226 21.39 10.30 8.58
CA VAL A 226 20.15 9.59 8.26
C VAL A 226 19.20 10.55 7.53
N ARG A 227 18.98 10.30 6.23
CA ARG A 227 18.11 11.15 5.39
C ARG A 227 16.63 10.99 5.75
N ARG A 228 16.22 9.79 6.17
CA ARG A 228 14.86 9.44 6.59
C ARG A 228 14.94 8.43 7.73
N PRO A 229 14.85 8.86 8.99
CA PRO A 229 14.86 7.92 10.12
C PRO A 229 13.62 7.02 10.06
N SER A 230 13.78 5.76 10.47
CA SER A 230 12.66 4.87 10.74
C SER A 230 12.08 5.15 12.13
N TRP A 231 10.83 4.80 12.36
CA TRP A 231 10.20 4.97 13.68
C TRP A 231 10.96 4.21 14.78
N PHE A 232 11.51 3.04 14.45
CA PHE A 232 12.28 2.23 15.39
C PHE A 232 13.71 2.76 15.63
N SER A 233 14.20 3.73 14.84
CA SER A 233 15.52 4.35 15.06
C SER A 233 15.55 5.34 16.22
N LEU A 234 14.37 5.83 16.64
CA LEU A 234 14.26 6.74 17.77
C LEU A 234 14.65 6.03 19.07
N LYS A 235 15.46 6.68 19.90
CA LYS A 235 16.11 6.18 21.12
C LYS A 235 17.08 5.00 20.98
N SER A 236 16.97 4.17 19.95
CA SER A 236 17.78 2.94 19.78
C SER A 236 18.93 3.08 18.80
N HIS A 237 18.90 4.10 17.93
CA HIS A 237 19.80 4.25 16.78
C HIS A 237 19.76 3.11 15.75
N ILE A 238 18.76 2.23 15.80
CA ILE A 238 18.58 1.14 14.84
C ILE A 238 18.13 1.72 13.49
N GLY A 239 19.02 1.72 12.49
CA GLY A 239 18.76 2.39 11.21
C GLY A 239 18.14 1.52 10.11
N THR A 240 18.15 0.19 10.26
CA THR A 240 17.75 -0.75 9.21
C THR A 240 16.90 -1.88 9.76
N ILE A 241 16.14 -2.55 8.90
CA ILE A 241 15.36 -3.74 9.27
C ILE A 241 16.29 -4.89 9.71
N TYR A 242 17.46 -5.03 9.10
CA TYR A 242 18.47 -6.00 9.55
C TYR A 242 18.93 -5.72 10.98
N ALA A 243 19.31 -4.47 11.28
CA ALA A 243 19.72 -4.08 12.62
C ALA A 243 18.57 -4.23 13.65
N LEU A 244 17.32 -4.13 13.21
CA LEU A 244 16.16 -4.41 14.05
C LEU A 244 16.04 -5.90 14.37
N ALA A 245 16.20 -6.77 13.38
CA ALA A 245 16.23 -8.22 13.58
C ALA A 245 17.38 -8.63 14.51
N GLU A 246 18.58 -8.07 14.32
CA GLU A 246 19.75 -8.25 15.20
C GLU A 246 19.44 -7.81 16.63
N HIS A 247 18.87 -6.62 16.81
CA HIS A 247 18.48 -6.14 18.13
C HIS A 247 17.46 -7.05 18.86
N LEU A 248 16.67 -7.82 18.09
CA LEU A 248 15.68 -8.75 18.61
C LEU A 248 16.23 -10.18 18.77
N GLY A 249 17.46 -10.46 18.35
CA GLY A 249 18.04 -11.81 18.32
C GLY A 249 17.37 -12.71 17.26
N LEU A 250 17.02 -12.13 16.10
CA LEU A 250 16.31 -12.77 14.99
C LEU A 250 17.12 -12.69 13.68
N GLU A 251 18.44 -12.64 13.77
CA GLU A 251 19.38 -12.59 12.65
C GLU A 251 19.17 -13.79 11.71
N ASP A 252 19.10 -15.00 12.25
CA ASP A 252 18.86 -16.24 11.49
C ASP A 252 17.54 -16.17 10.72
N GLN A 253 16.52 -15.53 11.30
CA GLN A 253 15.23 -15.33 10.68
C GLN A 253 15.33 -14.35 9.50
N TYR A 254 16.14 -13.31 9.63
CA TYR A 254 16.43 -12.35 8.56
C TYR A 254 17.20 -13.01 7.42
N GLU A 255 18.30 -13.70 7.74
CA GLU A 255 19.23 -14.27 6.76
C GLU A 255 18.64 -15.49 6.04
N GLY A 256 17.81 -16.29 6.72
CA GLY A 256 17.17 -17.48 6.17
C GLY A 256 15.83 -17.18 5.47
N PRO A 257 14.69 -17.37 6.18
CA PRO A 257 13.38 -17.33 5.56
C PRO A 257 13.03 -15.93 4.99
N TYR A 258 13.27 -14.85 5.74
CA TYR A 258 12.97 -13.50 5.26
C TYR A 258 13.79 -13.13 4.01
N GLY A 259 15.10 -13.41 4.00
CA GLY A 259 15.98 -13.15 2.87
C GLY A 259 15.51 -13.87 1.60
N THR A 260 15.10 -15.14 1.76
CA THR A 260 14.53 -15.96 0.67
C THR A 260 13.27 -15.31 0.10
N PHE A 261 12.32 -14.94 0.97
CA PHE A 261 11.06 -14.33 0.55
C PHE A 261 11.23 -12.92 -0.03
N SER A 262 12.23 -12.16 0.44
CA SER A 262 12.49 -10.81 -0.05
C SER A 262 13.06 -10.80 -1.47
N GLN A 263 13.91 -11.78 -1.82
CA GLN A 263 14.46 -11.89 -3.17
C GLN A 263 13.37 -12.12 -4.23
N GLU A 264 12.26 -12.75 -3.85
CA GLU A 264 11.16 -13.12 -4.76
C GLU A 264 10.31 -11.91 -5.22
N THR A 265 10.43 -10.76 -4.54
CA THR A 265 9.66 -9.55 -4.86
C THR A 265 10.22 -8.66 -5.98
N HIS A 266 11.38 -9.02 -6.56
CA HIS A 266 12.00 -8.25 -7.64
C HIS A 266 11.65 -8.82 -9.03
N GLY A 267 11.43 -7.95 -10.03
CA GLY A 267 11.11 -8.35 -11.41
C GLY A 267 12.15 -9.24 -12.11
N LEU A 268 13.34 -9.40 -11.49
CA LEU A 268 14.39 -10.32 -11.92
C LEU A 268 13.98 -11.80 -11.83
N ASN A 269 12.91 -12.11 -11.10
CA ASN A 269 12.39 -13.48 -10.99
C ASN A 269 11.55 -13.93 -12.20
N ALA A 270 11.31 -13.06 -13.17
CA ALA A 270 10.65 -13.44 -14.42
C ALA A 270 11.36 -14.63 -15.11
N THR A 271 12.69 -14.74 -14.98
CA THR A 271 13.49 -15.83 -15.53
C THR A 271 13.32 -17.16 -14.79
N LYS A 272 12.85 -17.17 -13.53
CA LYS A 272 12.56 -18.41 -12.78
C LYS A 272 11.41 -19.21 -13.38
N GLN A 273 10.59 -18.57 -14.21
CA GLN A 273 9.53 -19.23 -14.97
C GLN A 273 10.07 -19.95 -16.21
N ILE A 274 11.37 -19.88 -16.50
CA ILE A 274 12.01 -20.58 -17.62
C ILE A 274 12.69 -21.86 -17.09
N ALA A 275 12.44 -22.98 -17.76
CA ALA A 275 13.25 -24.18 -17.68
C ALA A 275 13.98 -24.37 -19.01
N LEU A 276 15.18 -24.98 -18.97
CA LEU A 276 15.93 -25.32 -20.17
C LEU A 276 15.62 -26.76 -20.56
N LYS A 277 15.20 -26.98 -21.81
CA LYS A 277 15.06 -28.30 -22.41
C LYS A 277 16.00 -28.37 -23.62
N GLY A 278 17.22 -28.84 -23.38
CA GLY A 278 18.32 -28.73 -24.34
C GLY A 278 18.79 -27.27 -24.46
N ASP A 279 18.84 -26.77 -25.68
CA ASP A 279 19.19 -25.39 -26.05
C ASP A 279 18.00 -24.42 -26.03
N LYS A 280 16.79 -24.90 -25.70
CA LYS A 280 15.55 -24.12 -25.76
C LYS A 280 15.03 -23.75 -24.37
N ALA A 281 14.61 -22.51 -24.24
CA ALA A 281 13.83 -22.02 -23.11
C ALA A 281 12.37 -22.49 -23.24
N ILE A 282 11.86 -23.17 -22.21
CA ILE A 282 10.45 -23.52 -22.06
C ILE A 282 9.89 -22.84 -20.82
N LEU A 283 8.62 -22.43 -20.85
CA LEU A 283 7.96 -21.91 -19.65
C LEU A 283 7.61 -23.08 -18.72
N ARG A 284 7.95 -22.96 -17.42
CA ARG A 284 7.74 -23.97 -16.36
C ARG A 284 6.27 -24.33 -16.09
N ASN A 285 5.32 -23.86 -16.89
CA ASN A 285 3.91 -23.79 -16.50
C ASN A 285 2.95 -24.48 -17.49
N LYS A 286 3.39 -25.52 -18.22
CA LYS A 286 2.52 -26.25 -19.15
C LYS A 286 2.03 -27.61 -18.68
N GLU A 287 2.67 -28.31 -17.73
CA GLU A 287 2.38 -29.74 -17.58
C GLU A 287 2.08 -30.27 -16.17
N GLU A 288 2.32 -29.57 -15.06
CA GLU A 288 1.98 -30.16 -13.75
C GLU A 288 1.40 -29.13 -12.77
N SER A 289 0.18 -29.42 -12.30
CA SER A 289 -0.54 -28.76 -11.21
C SER A 289 0.17 -28.96 -9.87
N THR A 290 1.43 -28.54 -9.78
CA THR A 290 2.10 -28.42 -8.49
C THR A 290 1.32 -27.39 -7.68
N LYS A 291 0.50 -27.91 -6.74
CA LYS A 291 -0.20 -27.16 -5.69
C LYS A 291 0.69 -26.00 -5.27
N ASN A 292 0.19 -24.77 -5.30
CA ASN A 292 0.90 -23.53 -5.03
C ASN A 292 1.94 -23.66 -3.89
N ILE A 293 3.17 -24.06 -4.26
CA ILE A 293 4.21 -24.44 -3.29
C ILE A 293 4.62 -23.20 -2.50
N GLU A 294 4.72 -22.07 -3.19
CA GLU A 294 4.98 -20.77 -2.59
C GLU A 294 3.94 -20.40 -1.54
N ALA A 295 2.64 -20.52 -1.84
CA ALA A 295 1.59 -20.25 -0.85
C ALA A 295 1.66 -21.23 0.34
N LYS A 296 2.00 -22.49 0.10
CA LYS A 296 2.18 -23.48 1.17
C LYS A 296 3.36 -23.13 2.09
N GLU A 297 4.51 -22.80 1.52
CA GLU A 297 5.72 -22.41 2.26
C GLU A 297 5.49 -21.10 3.04
N ALA A 298 4.90 -20.10 2.39
CA ALA A 298 4.49 -18.85 3.01
C ALA A 298 3.48 -19.09 4.16
N PHE A 299 2.51 -19.99 3.97
CA PHE A 299 1.52 -20.31 4.99
C PHE A 299 2.18 -20.92 6.23
N HIS A 300 3.02 -21.94 6.05
CA HIS A 300 3.74 -22.56 7.16
C HIS A 300 4.66 -21.58 7.90
N ALA A 301 5.36 -20.71 7.17
CA ALA A 301 6.15 -19.64 7.78
C ALA A 301 5.27 -18.67 8.59
N GLY A 302 4.10 -18.29 8.06
CA GLY A 302 3.11 -17.48 8.77
C GLY A 302 2.62 -18.13 10.06
N ILE A 303 2.26 -19.42 10.03
CA ILE A 303 1.86 -20.18 11.22
C ILE A 303 2.98 -20.22 12.27
N TYR A 304 4.21 -20.49 11.83
CA TYR A 304 5.37 -20.49 12.73
C TYR A 304 5.55 -19.13 13.42
N ILE A 305 5.42 -18.03 12.67
CA ILE A 305 5.47 -16.68 13.22
C ILE A 305 4.36 -16.51 14.26
N LEU A 306 3.12 -16.87 13.94
CA LEU A 306 1.98 -16.71 14.83
C LEU A 306 2.19 -17.45 16.16
N LEU A 307 2.66 -18.69 16.12
CA LEU A 307 3.02 -19.48 17.31
C LEU A 307 4.11 -18.80 18.15
N SER A 308 5.12 -18.23 17.49
CA SER A 308 6.26 -17.61 18.18
C SER A 308 5.88 -16.32 18.93
N ILE A 309 4.81 -15.64 18.51
CA ILE A 309 4.41 -14.34 19.08
C ILE A 309 3.16 -14.40 19.96
N VAL A 310 2.23 -15.34 19.76
CA VAL A 310 0.93 -15.35 20.44
C VAL A 310 1.06 -15.36 21.97
N LEU A 311 2.02 -16.10 22.52
CA LEU A 311 2.25 -16.14 23.97
C LEU A 311 2.79 -14.81 24.51
N LYS A 312 3.70 -14.15 23.79
CA LYS A 312 4.22 -12.83 24.17
C LYS A 312 3.12 -11.78 24.12
N PHE A 313 2.28 -11.86 23.09
CA PHE A 313 1.12 -10.99 22.91
C PHE A 313 0.08 -11.14 24.04
N LEU A 314 -0.28 -12.38 24.39
CA LEU A 314 -1.16 -12.66 25.52
C LEU A 314 -0.61 -12.18 26.85
N ASN A 315 0.68 -12.41 27.10
CA ASN A 315 1.35 -11.96 28.32
C ASN A 315 1.33 -10.44 28.45
N TYR A 316 1.55 -9.71 27.35
CA TYR A 316 1.49 -8.26 27.33
C TYR A 316 0.12 -7.73 27.76
N TYR A 317 -0.97 -8.33 27.30
CA TYR A 317 -2.34 -7.96 27.70
C TYR A 317 -2.82 -8.62 29.00
N GLY A 318 -1.93 -9.27 29.76
CA GLY A 318 -2.26 -9.90 31.04
C GLY A 318 -3.23 -11.10 30.94
N LYS A 319 -3.35 -11.73 29.77
CA LYS A 319 -4.31 -12.82 29.51
C LYS A 319 -3.73 -14.20 29.88
N GLN A 320 -3.39 -14.39 31.15
CA GLN A 320 -2.74 -15.63 31.63
C GLN A 320 -3.63 -16.88 31.50
N ASP A 321 -4.94 -16.74 31.64
CA ASP A 321 -5.86 -17.87 31.49
C ASP A 321 -5.94 -18.33 30.02
N GLU A 322 -5.93 -17.39 29.08
CA GLU A 322 -5.84 -17.67 27.64
C GLU A 322 -4.51 -18.35 27.28
N VAL A 323 -3.38 -17.98 27.92
CA VAL A 323 -2.10 -18.69 27.76
C VAL A 323 -2.20 -20.16 28.17
N LYS A 324 -2.85 -20.44 29.31
CA LYS A 324 -3.03 -21.82 29.81
C LYS A 324 -3.94 -22.61 28.88
N GLU A 325 -5.05 -22.01 28.45
CA GLU A 325 -6.01 -22.63 27.56
C GLU A 325 -5.37 -23.01 26.23
N LEU A 326 -4.69 -22.05 25.58
CA LEU A 326 -4.02 -22.28 24.30
C LEU A 326 -2.99 -23.41 24.40
N ARG A 327 -2.15 -23.42 25.45
CA ARG A 327 -1.17 -24.49 25.66
C ARG A 327 -1.83 -25.86 25.83
N ARG A 328 -2.87 -25.94 26.67
CA ARG A 328 -3.59 -27.19 26.93
C ARG A 328 -4.18 -27.76 25.64
N THR A 329 -4.89 -26.92 24.89
CA THR A 329 -5.58 -27.37 23.67
C THR A 329 -4.59 -27.75 22.58
N MET A 330 -3.56 -26.93 22.35
CA MET A 330 -2.51 -27.24 21.37
C MET A 330 -1.74 -28.53 21.68
N SER A 331 -1.44 -28.79 22.97
CA SER A 331 -0.81 -30.05 23.38
C SER A 331 -1.70 -31.28 23.18
N SER A 332 -3.03 -31.13 23.19
CA SER A 332 -3.96 -32.23 22.92
C SER A 332 -4.16 -32.54 21.44
N MET A 333 -3.71 -31.64 20.56
CA MET A 333 -3.82 -31.75 19.09
C MET A 333 -2.53 -32.23 18.40
N GLN A 334 -1.47 -32.45 19.19
CA GLN A 334 -0.22 -33.09 18.74
C GLN A 334 -0.35 -34.61 18.81
#